data_AF-A0A6N2JM14-F1
#
_entry.id   AF-A0A6N2JM14-F1
#
_cell.length_a   1.000
_cell.length_b   1.000
_cell.length_c   1.000
_cell.angle_alpha   90.00
_cell.angle_beta   90.00
_cell.angle_gamma   90.00
#
_symmetry.space_group_name_H-M   'P 1'
#
loop_
_entity.id
_entity.type
_entity.pdbx_description
1 polymer ?
#
loop_
_entity_poly.entity_id
_entity_poly.type
_entity_poly.pdbx_seq_one_letter_code
_entity_poly.pdbx_strand_id
1 'polypeptide(L)'
;MKSLFLTVFLLTLFHSSASFATELPKVKRFEDWCKERNSLPSETKKTIDYLLEGSRTQDCRLADIALNERTELLTSSPTPSDISDLRPIASLTNLRQLSFFSHKITDLTPLVNLKKLEALAIYSDSLTDISPLASLNNLTDLRLLGKNITDIRSLSSLTKLKKFTLWYSSIKNIESLKNLTQLNELSFFNTKISDISSLSSLKSLTVLELTHSNVTNIQALSGLSNLRRLDLDSNKITDIKPISRLTNLVYLDLRANRISNLQQIPIKPATKEAN
;
A
#
# COMPACT_ATOMS: atom_id res chain seq x y z
N MET A 1 17.24 64.58 34.36
CA MET A 1 16.06 64.40 35.23
C MET A 1 15.19 63.32 34.56
N LYS A 2 15.30 62.02 34.91
CA LYS A 2 14.62 61.30 36.02
C LYS A 2 13.14 61.73 36.12
N SER A 3 12.12 60.88 36.00
CA SER A 3 11.94 59.55 36.62
C SER A 3 10.83 58.72 35.94
N LEU A 4 11.01 57.39 36.00
CA LEU A 4 10.01 56.32 35.95
C LEU A 4 8.75 56.60 36.79
N PHE A 5 7.60 56.08 36.36
CA PHE A 5 6.73 55.29 37.26
C PHE A 5 6.12 54.09 36.52
N LEU A 6 6.23 52.96 37.21
CA LEU A 6 5.83 51.61 36.86
C LEU A 6 4.45 51.35 37.48
N THR A 7 3.50 50.78 36.73
CA THR A 7 2.37 50.05 37.33
C THR A 7 2.01 48.85 36.46
N VAL A 8 2.33 47.68 37.02
CA VAL A 8 1.90 46.36 36.61
C VAL A 8 0.48 46.14 37.12
N PHE A 9 -0.44 45.66 36.28
CA PHE A 9 -1.60 44.90 36.75
C PHE A 9 -1.86 43.72 35.80
N LEU A 10 -1.82 42.52 36.39
CA LEU A 10 -2.17 41.24 35.80
C LEU A 10 -3.70 41.05 35.73
N LEU A 11 -4.10 40.05 34.92
CA LEU A 11 -5.38 39.31 34.87
C LEU A 11 -6.52 40.01 34.09
N THR A 12 -7.16 39.41 33.08
CA THR A 12 -7.52 38.00 32.87
C THR A 12 -7.54 37.61 31.38
N LEU A 13 -7.25 36.34 31.14
CA LEU A 13 -7.34 35.63 29.88
C LEU A 13 -8.81 35.39 29.48
N PHE A 14 -9.18 35.77 28.26
CA PHE A 14 -10.13 35.00 27.45
C PHE A 14 -9.53 34.80 26.06
N HIS A 15 -8.62 33.83 25.96
CA HIS A 15 -8.31 33.24 24.66
C HIS A 15 -9.49 32.34 24.30
N SER A 16 -10.42 32.88 23.50
CA SER A 16 -11.28 32.04 22.68
C SER A 16 -10.37 31.27 21.72
N SER A 17 -10.10 30.01 22.04
CA SER A 17 -9.58 29.03 21.10
C SER A 17 -10.67 28.75 20.06
N ALA A 18 -10.81 29.68 19.11
CA ALA A 18 -11.47 29.40 17.86
C ALA A 18 -10.60 28.35 17.15
N SER A 19 -10.97 27.09 17.35
CA SER A 19 -10.57 25.98 16.52
C SER A 19 -10.96 26.34 15.08
N PHE A 20 -9.99 26.79 14.29
CA PHE A 20 -10.08 26.70 12.84
C PHE A 20 -9.95 25.22 12.50
N ALA A 21 -11.02 24.47 12.72
CA ALA A 21 -11.28 23.30 11.92
C ALA A 21 -11.39 23.81 10.49
N THR A 22 -10.30 23.72 9.74
CA THR A 22 -10.30 23.94 8.31
C THR A 22 -11.31 22.96 7.73
N GLU A 23 -12.43 23.50 7.27
CA GLU A 23 -13.46 22.74 6.57
C GLU A 23 -12.75 22.01 5.42
N LEU A 24 -12.77 20.68 5.44
CA LEU A 24 -12.13 19.87 4.42
C LEU A 24 -12.67 20.33 3.06
N PRO A 25 -11.81 20.61 2.05
CA PRO A 25 -12.28 21.09 0.77
C PRO A 25 -13.32 20.11 0.21
N LYS A 26 -14.50 20.65 -0.11
CA LYS A 26 -15.64 19.87 -0.61
C LYS A 26 -15.20 19.08 -1.85
N VAL A 27 -15.28 17.75 -1.77
CA VAL A 27 -14.90 16.87 -2.89
C VAL A 27 -15.82 17.17 -4.08
N LYS A 28 -15.21 17.53 -5.21
CA LYS A 28 -15.90 17.82 -6.46
C LYS A 28 -16.50 16.54 -7.05
N ARG A 29 -17.78 16.58 -7.46
CA ARG A 29 -18.46 15.43 -8.11
C ARG A 29 -17.87 15.16 -9.49
N PHE A 30 -18.01 13.94 -9.99
CA PHE A 30 -17.55 13.62 -11.34
C PHE A 30 -18.27 14.47 -12.40
N GLU A 31 -19.56 14.74 -12.21
CA GLU A 31 -20.34 15.61 -13.11
C GLU A 31 -19.65 16.97 -13.33
N ASP A 32 -19.17 17.60 -12.26
CA ASP A 32 -18.50 18.90 -12.32
C ASP A 32 -17.12 18.80 -12.99
N TRP A 33 -16.40 17.69 -12.78
CA TRP A 33 -15.13 17.43 -13.48
C TRP A 33 -15.36 17.30 -14.98
N CYS A 34 -16.39 16.54 -15.37
CA CYS A 34 -16.75 16.32 -16.75
C CYS A 34 -17.22 17.60 -17.47
N LYS A 35 -18.05 18.43 -16.82
CA LYS A 35 -18.51 19.71 -17.41
C LYS A 35 -17.39 20.69 -17.68
N GLU A 36 -16.38 20.71 -16.81
CA GLU A 36 -15.20 21.57 -16.95
C GLU A 36 -14.06 20.92 -17.74
N ARG A 37 -14.25 19.69 -18.26
CA ARG A 37 -13.21 18.88 -18.92
C ARG A 37 -12.30 19.69 -19.85
N ASN A 38 -12.86 20.55 -20.69
CA ASN A 38 -12.10 21.28 -21.72
C ASN A 38 -11.09 22.29 -21.16
N SER A 39 -11.31 22.85 -19.97
CA SER A 39 -10.39 23.81 -19.33
C SER A 39 -9.32 23.14 -18.46
N LEU A 40 -9.43 21.83 -18.22
CA LEU A 40 -8.55 21.10 -17.31
C LEU A 40 -7.21 20.67 -17.95
N PRO A 41 -6.18 20.41 -17.13
CA PRO A 41 -4.92 19.84 -17.59
C PRO A 41 -5.12 18.51 -18.35
N SER A 42 -4.21 18.20 -19.27
CA SER A 42 -4.24 16.97 -20.09
C SER A 42 -4.36 15.70 -19.24
N GLU A 43 -3.62 15.64 -18.14
CA GLU A 43 -3.64 14.48 -17.23
C GLU A 43 -5.00 14.28 -16.56
N THR A 44 -5.66 15.36 -16.15
CA THR A 44 -7.03 15.31 -15.60
C THR A 44 -8.04 14.90 -16.67
N LYS A 45 -7.89 15.41 -17.89
CA LYS A 45 -8.75 15.06 -19.05
C LYS A 45 -8.70 13.56 -19.32
N LYS A 46 -7.52 12.94 -19.32
CA LYS A 46 -7.37 11.49 -19.53
C LYS A 46 -8.14 10.67 -18.50
N THR A 47 -8.09 11.06 -17.23
CA THR A 47 -8.88 10.38 -16.19
C THR A 47 -10.38 10.56 -16.42
N ILE A 48 -10.83 11.75 -16.83
CA ILE A 48 -12.23 12.00 -17.16
C ILE A 48 -12.66 11.14 -18.36
N ASP A 49 -11.82 11.04 -19.39
CA ASP A 49 -12.10 10.28 -20.61
C ASP A 49 -12.25 8.80 -20.32
N TYR A 50 -11.34 8.26 -19.52
CA TYR A 50 -11.40 6.90 -19.03
C TYR A 50 -12.70 6.62 -18.25
N LEU A 51 -13.10 7.55 -17.38
CA LEU A 51 -14.34 7.42 -16.60
C LEU A 51 -15.59 7.52 -17.50
N LEU A 52 -15.60 8.39 -18.50
CA LEU A 52 -16.69 8.50 -19.48
C LEU A 52 -16.81 7.23 -20.32
N GLU A 53 -15.69 6.72 -20.85
CA GLU A 53 -15.64 5.45 -21.58
C GLU A 53 -16.19 4.30 -20.74
N GLY A 54 -15.71 4.17 -19.49
CA GLY A 54 -16.20 3.17 -18.55
C GLY A 54 -17.69 3.32 -18.24
N SER A 55 -18.22 4.54 -18.19
CA SER A 55 -19.64 4.82 -17.97
C SER A 55 -20.53 4.58 -19.21
N ARG A 56 -19.93 4.41 -20.39
CA ARG A 56 -20.61 4.23 -21.69
C ARG A 56 -21.55 5.37 -22.07
N THR A 57 -21.24 6.59 -21.64
CA THR A 57 -21.98 7.80 -22.01
C THR A 57 -21.05 9.01 -22.04
N GLN A 58 -21.42 10.01 -22.84
CA GLN A 58 -20.77 11.32 -22.89
C GLN A 58 -21.56 12.37 -22.08
N ASP A 59 -22.75 12.03 -21.61
CA ASP A 59 -23.53 12.91 -20.72
C ASP A 59 -22.93 12.86 -19.31
N CYS A 60 -22.41 14.00 -18.86
CA CYS A 60 -21.72 14.12 -17.57
C CYS A 60 -22.60 13.72 -16.37
N ARG A 61 -23.90 13.98 -16.41
CA ARG A 61 -24.82 13.66 -15.31
C ARG A 61 -25.11 12.17 -15.28
N LEU A 62 -25.40 11.56 -16.43
CA LEU A 62 -25.61 10.12 -16.53
C LEU A 62 -24.34 9.34 -16.16
N ALA A 63 -23.16 9.83 -16.58
CA ALA A 63 -21.89 9.25 -16.20
C ALA A 63 -21.66 9.32 -14.69
N ASP A 64 -21.90 10.47 -14.04
CA ASP A 64 -21.76 10.61 -12.58
C ASP A 64 -22.66 9.64 -11.82
N ILE A 65 -23.93 9.50 -12.23
CA ILE A 65 -24.86 8.52 -11.64
C ILE A 65 -24.31 7.10 -11.80
N ALA A 66 -23.99 6.69 -13.03
CA ALA A 66 -23.51 5.34 -13.31
C ALA A 66 -22.19 5.01 -12.58
N LEU A 67 -21.26 5.96 -12.49
CA LEU A 67 -19.98 5.77 -11.80
C LEU A 67 -20.15 5.67 -10.29
N ASN A 68 -21.09 6.43 -9.70
CA ASN A 68 -21.36 6.36 -8.26
C ASN A 68 -22.07 5.07 -7.83
N GLU A 69 -22.63 4.30 -8.76
CA GLU A 69 -23.18 2.96 -8.47
C GLU A 69 -22.11 1.85 -8.53
N ARG A 70 -20.91 2.15 -9.05
CA ARG A 70 -19.86 1.14 -9.20
C ARG A 70 -19.23 0.77 -7.87
N THR A 71 -18.99 -0.52 -7.71
CA THR A 71 -18.18 -1.08 -6.63
C THR A 71 -16.75 -1.39 -7.07
N GLU A 72 -16.47 -1.32 -8.37
CA GLU A 72 -15.17 -1.62 -8.94
C GLU A 72 -14.79 -0.65 -10.05
N LEU A 73 -13.50 -0.30 -10.08
CA LEU A 73 -12.88 0.42 -11.17
C LEU A 73 -11.49 -0.19 -11.40
N LEU A 74 -11.40 -1.04 -12.40
CA LEU A 74 -10.20 -1.82 -12.71
C LEU A 74 -9.71 -1.45 -14.10
N THR A 75 -8.45 -1.03 -14.23
CA THR A 75 -7.82 -0.90 -15.54
C THR A 75 -7.42 -2.29 -16.03
N SER A 76 -8.23 -2.94 -16.86
CA SER A 76 -7.76 -4.06 -17.68
C SER A 76 -7.09 -3.49 -18.94
N SER A 77 -5.84 -3.89 -19.19
CA SER A 77 -5.09 -3.57 -20.42
C SER A 77 -5.95 -3.75 -21.70
N PRO A 78 -5.82 -2.89 -22.73
CA PRO A 78 -4.88 -1.78 -22.89
C PRO A 78 -5.58 -0.41 -22.73
N THR A 79 -5.78 0.05 -21.50
CA THR A 79 -6.25 1.41 -21.17
C THR A 79 -5.05 2.31 -20.79
N PRO A 80 -5.19 3.65 -20.74
CA PRO A 80 -4.06 4.56 -20.84
C PRO A 80 -3.02 4.31 -19.73
N SER A 81 -1.82 3.91 -20.13
CA SER A 81 -0.67 3.69 -19.24
C SER A 81 -0.18 4.97 -18.55
N ASP A 82 -0.90 6.07 -18.72
CA ASP A 82 -0.53 7.42 -18.33
C ASP A 82 -1.56 8.14 -17.46
N ILE A 83 -2.62 7.48 -16.95
CA ILE A 83 -3.49 8.07 -15.91
C ILE A 83 -2.63 8.47 -14.71
N SER A 84 -2.54 9.77 -14.41
CA SER A 84 -1.71 10.26 -13.30
C SER A 84 -2.48 11.09 -12.29
N ASP A 85 -3.58 11.73 -12.69
CA ASP A 85 -4.42 12.55 -11.83
C ASP A 85 -5.67 11.79 -11.37
N LEU A 86 -5.70 11.42 -10.09
CA LEU A 86 -6.81 10.66 -9.49
C LEU A 86 -7.92 11.56 -8.92
N ARG A 87 -7.81 12.89 -8.98
CA ARG A 87 -8.81 13.82 -8.40
C ARG A 87 -10.25 13.58 -8.90
N PRO A 88 -10.50 13.26 -10.19
CA PRO A 88 -11.86 12.95 -10.66
C PRO A 88 -12.51 11.72 -9.99
N ILE A 89 -11.73 10.84 -9.38
CA ILE A 89 -12.20 9.59 -8.75
C ILE A 89 -12.61 9.82 -7.29
N ALA A 90 -12.18 10.93 -6.66
CA ALA A 90 -12.33 11.16 -5.23
C ALA A 90 -13.79 11.13 -4.71
N SER A 91 -14.78 11.34 -5.58
CA SER A 91 -16.20 11.31 -5.24
C SER A 91 -16.85 9.91 -5.36
N LEU A 92 -16.18 8.92 -5.95
CA LEU A 92 -16.71 7.58 -6.21
C LEU A 92 -16.68 6.68 -4.96
N THR A 93 -17.33 7.14 -3.89
CA THR A 93 -17.20 6.59 -2.53
C THR A 93 -17.78 5.17 -2.34
N ASN A 94 -18.50 4.64 -3.34
CA ASN A 94 -19.02 3.28 -3.33
C ASN A 94 -18.01 2.21 -3.80
N LEU A 95 -16.84 2.63 -4.30
CA LEU A 95 -15.79 1.72 -4.73
C LEU A 95 -15.31 0.84 -3.57
N ARG A 96 -15.26 -0.47 -3.84
CA ARG A 96 -14.68 -1.53 -2.99
C ARG A 96 -13.38 -2.06 -3.58
N GLN A 97 -13.24 -2.04 -4.91
CA GLN A 97 -12.04 -2.47 -5.61
C GLN A 97 -11.55 -1.38 -6.56
N LEU A 98 -10.28 -1.03 -6.46
CA LEU A 98 -9.65 -0.03 -7.33
C LEU A 98 -8.32 -0.56 -7.83
N SER A 99 -8.14 -0.59 -9.15
CA SER A 99 -6.88 -0.97 -9.77
C SER A 99 -6.48 -0.01 -10.87
N PHE A 100 -5.25 0.52 -10.78
CA PHE A 100 -4.62 1.31 -11.82
C PHE A 100 -3.24 0.75 -12.17
N PHE A 101 -3.04 0.54 -13.46
CA PHE A 101 -1.73 0.33 -14.06
C PHE A 101 -1.30 1.62 -14.78
N SER A 102 -0.46 2.42 -14.12
CA SER A 102 0.07 3.65 -14.70
C SER A 102 1.39 4.02 -14.04
N HIS A 103 2.41 4.24 -14.87
CA HIS A 103 3.76 4.56 -14.39
C HIS A 103 3.90 5.97 -13.81
N LYS A 104 2.83 6.79 -13.85
CA LYS A 104 2.87 8.23 -13.56
C LYS A 104 2.08 8.67 -12.33
N ILE A 105 1.40 7.76 -11.63
CA ILE A 105 0.66 8.13 -10.41
C ILE A 105 1.66 8.47 -9.31
N THR A 106 1.56 9.68 -8.77
CA THR A 106 2.40 10.16 -7.65
C THR A 106 1.59 10.51 -6.40
N ASP A 107 0.32 10.87 -6.55
CA ASP A 107 -0.52 11.37 -5.47
C ASP A 107 -1.73 10.46 -5.23
N LEU A 108 -1.82 9.92 -4.00
CA LEU A 108 -2.92 9.09 -3.54
C LEU A 108 -3.90 9.85 -2.64
N THR A 109 -3.69 11.15 -2.40
CA THR A 109 -4.58 12.01 -1.61
C THR A 109 -6.05 11.95 -2.08
N PRO A 110 -6.36 11.88 -3.39
CA PRO A 110 -7.74 11.74 -3.84
C PRO A 110 -8.47 10.50 -3.31
N LEU A 111 -7.74 9.46 -2.89
CA LEU A 111 -8.34 8.19 -2.45
C LEU A 111 -8.83 8.21 -1.01
N VAL A 112 -8.48 9.23 -0.19
CA VAL A 112 -8.74 9.24 1.26
C VAL A 112 -10.22 9.11 1.63
N ASN A 113 -11.13 9.49 0.74
CA ASN A 113 -12.57 9.44 0.97
C ASN A 113 -13.22 8.12 0.54
N LEU A 114 -12.49 7.22 -0.10
CA LEU A 114 -12.99 5.93 -0.59
C LEU A 114 -13.02 4.89 0.54
N LYS A 115 -13.76 5.19 1.61
CA LYS A 115 -13.76 4.41 2.87
C LYS A 115 -14.28 2.98 2.73
N LYS A 116 -14.97 2.66 1.63
CA LYS A 116 -15.44 1.31 1.32
C LYS A 116 -14.41 0.45 0.58
N LEU A 117 -13.23 0.98 0.25
CA LEU A 117 -12.18 0.20 -0.42
C LEU A 117 -11.73 -0.98 0.44
N GLU A 118 -11.75 -2.15 -0.18
CA GLU A 118 -11.33 -3.44 0.36
C GLU A 118 -10.12 -3.99 -0.41
N ALA A 119 -9.99 -3.66 -1.70
CA ALA A 119 -8.85 -4.03 -2.52
C ALA A 119 -8.32 -2.81 -3.29
N LEU A 120 -7.02 -2.56 -3.19
CA LEU A 120 -6.34 -1.48 -3.90
C LEU A 120 -5.07 -2.00 -4.58
N ALA A 121 -4.98 -1.81 -5.88
CA ALA A 121 -3.79 -2.12 -6.67
C ALA A 121 -3.31 -0.89 -7.45
N ILE A 122 -2.16 -0.33 -7.09
CA ILE A 122 -1.53 0.79 -7.81
C ILE A 122 -0.15 0.38 -8.29
N TYR A 123 0.01 0.29 -9.60
CA TYR A 123 1.29 -0.05 -10.22
C TYR A 123 1.91 1.20 -10.86
N SER A 124 2.78 1.89 -10.12
CA SER A 124 3.41 3.14 -10.56
C SER A 124 4.86 3.28 -10.11
N ASP A 125 5.77 3.38 -11.07
CA ASP A 125 7.19 3.64 -10.80
C ASP A 125 7.45 4.98 -10.09
N SER A 126 6.53 5.94 -10.25
CA SER A 126 6.65 7.30 -9.73
C SER A 126 6.08 7.46 -8.31
N LEU A 127 5.46 6.42 -7.75
CA LEU A 127 4.85 6.49 -6.42
C LEU A 127 5.93 6.52 -5.32
N THR A 128 5.80 7.47 -4.39
CA THR A 128 6.74 7.70 -3.28
C THR A 128 6.03 7.70 -1.94
N ASP A 129 4.94 8.45 -1.82
CA ASP A 129 4.16 8.60 -0.59
C ASP A 129 2.89 7.76 -0.64
N ILE A 130 2.71 6.94 0.39
CA ILE A 130 1.52 6.12 0.62
C ILE A 130 0.81 6.47 1.93
N SER A 131 1.19 7.59 2.57
CA SER A 131 0.56 8.10 3.78
C SER A 131 -0.96 8.34 3.64
N PRO A 132 -1.52 8.74 2.48
CA PRO A 132 -2.96 8.88 2.33
C PRO A 132 -3.75 7.59 2.56
N LEU A 133 -3.12 6.42 2.38
CA LEU A 133 -3.76 5.12 2.57
C LEU A 133 -4.06 4.80 4.04
N ALA A 134 -3.43 5.48 5.00
CA ALA A 134 -3.58 5.22 6.44
C ALA A 134 -5.02 5.27 6.95
N SER A 135 -5.91 5.94 6.20
CA SER A 135 -7.29 6.16 6.56
C SER A 135 -8.28 5.17 5.92
N LEU A 136 -7.79 4.20 5.14
CA LEU A 136 -8.57 3.20 4.40
C LEU A 136 -8.67 1.88 5.17
N ASN A 137 -9.23 1.96 6.38
CA ASN A 137 -9.24 0.87 7.37
C ASN A 137 -10.03 -0.40 6.97
N ASN A 138 -10.70 -0.39 5.81
CA ASN A 138 -11.38 -1.55 5.25
C ASN A 138 -10.53 -2.35 4.26
N LEU A 139 -9.33 -1.88 3.92
CA LEU A 139 -8.42 -2.60 3.02
C LEU A 139 -8.07 -3.98 3.59
N THR A 140 -8.23 -4.99 2.72
CA THR A 140 -7.89 -6.38 2.95
C THR A 140 -6.83 -6.88 1.96
N ASP A 141 -6.75 -6.28 0.77
CA ASP A 141 -5.74 -6.56 -0.24
C ASP A 141 -5.11 -5.24 -0.73
N LEU A 142 -3.81 -5.09 -0.53
CA LEU A 142 -3.03 -3.94 -0.99
C LEU A 142 -1.88 -4.42 -1.87
N ARG A 143 -1.85 -3.97 -3.12
CA ARG A 143 -0.78 -4.27 -4.07
C ARG A 143 -0.20 -2.98 -4.62
N LEU A 144 1.10 -2.82 -4.41
CA LEU A 144 1.82 -1.63 -4.83
C LEU A 144 3.05 -2.05 -5.63
N LEU A 145 3.31 -1.30 -6.69
CA LEU A 145 4.63 -1.23 -7.31
C LEU A 145 5.08 0.22 -7.22
N GLY A 146 6.27 0.46 -6.67
CA GLY A 146 6.78 1.81 -6.45
C GLY A 146 8.27 1.86 -6.13
N LYS A 147 9.09 2.13 -7.15
CA LYS A 147 10.57 2.19 -7.11
C LYS A 147 11.13 3.05 -5.99
N ASN A 148 10.37 4.09 -5.63
CA ASN A 148 10.79 5.13 -4.70
C ASN A 148 10.05 5.11 -3.36
N ILE A 149 9.23 4.08 -3.09
CA ILE A 149 8.62 3.89 -1.76
C ILE A 149 9.74 3.48 -0.80
N THR A 150 9.87 4.22 0.31
CA THR A 150 10.89 3.98 1.35
C THR A 150 10.29 3.80 2.74
N ASP A 151 9.03 4.20 2.94
CA ASP A 151 8.34 4.21 4.23
C ASP A 151 6.92 3.64 4.07
N ILE A 152 6.55 2.73 4.98
CA ILE A 152 5.23 2.11 5.06
C ILE A 152 4.62 2.22 6.47
N ARG A 153 5.11 3.14 7.31
CA ARG A 153 4.61 3.34 8.68
C ARG A 153 3.12 3.68 8.72
N SER A 154 2.64 4.36 7.68
CA SER A 154 1.23 4.66 7.47
C SER A 154 0.32 3.43 7.40
N LEU A 155 0.86 2.26 7.05
CA LEU A 155 0.06 1.03 6.94
C LEU A 155 -0.26 0.37 8.29
N SER A 156 0.33 0.85 9.39
CA SER A 156 0.16 0.27 10.74
C SER A 156 -1.29 0.29 11.26
N SER A 157 -2.14 1.19 10.72
CA SER A 157 -3.57 1.27 11.04
C SER A 157 -4.44 0.26 10.28
N LEU A 158 -3.93 -0.38 9.22
CA LEU A 158 -4.69 -1.25 8.32
C LEU A 158 -4.85 -2.67 8.89
N THR A 159 -5.40 -2.80 10.09
CA THR A 159 -5.46 -4.06 10.85
C THR A 159 -6.31 -5.16 10.22
N LYS A 160 -7.12 -4.84 9.20
CA LYS A 160 -7.88 -5.80 8.39
C LYS A 160 -7.10 -6.36 7.19
N LEU A 161 -5.87 -5.88 6.96
CA LEU A 161 -5.07 -6.28 5.81
C LEU A 161 -4.72 -7.77 5.91
N LYS A 162 -5.06 -8.51 4.85
CA LYS A 162 -4.79 -9.94 4.70
C LYS A 162 -3.68 -10.18 3.70
N LYS A 163 -3.69 -9.42 2.61
CA LYS A 163 -2.70 -9.52 1.53
C LYS A 163 -1.97 -8.20 1.39
N PHE A 164 -0.65 -8.26 1.40
CA PHE A 164 0.18 -7.11 1.09
C PHE A 164 1.27 -7.49 0.12
N THR A 165 1.28 -6.81 -1.02
CA THR A 165 2.32 -6.91 -2.05
C THR A 165 2.98 -5.56 -2.25
N LEU A 166 4.31 -5.51 -2.18
CA LEU A 166 5.10 -4.33 -2.54
C LEU A 166 6.30 -4.74 -3.39
N TRP A 167 6.28 -4.34 -4.67
CA TRP A 167 7.33 -4.67 -5.62
C TRP A 167 8.18 -3.46 -5.98
N TYR A 168 9.46 -3.73 -6.25
CA TYR A 168 10.46 -2.77 -6.66
C TYR A 168 10.44 -1.55 -5.74
N SER A 169 10.92 -1.65 -4.51
CA SER A 169 10.93 -0.49 -3.58
C SER A 169 12.24 -0.40 -2.82
N SER A 170 12.57 0.79 -2.28
CA SER A 170 13.79 0.98 -1.49
C SER A 170 13.57 0.83 0.02
N ILE A 171 12.44 0.22 0.42
CA ILE A 171 12.12 -0.03 1.83
C ILE A 171 13.15 -0.95 2.50
N LYS A 172 13.46 -0.61 3.75
CA LYS A 172 14.33 -1.40 4.63
C LYS A 172 13.62 -1.88 5.89
N ASN A 173 12.71 -1.05 6.42
CA ASN A 173 12.07 -1.25 7.71
C ASN A 173 10.60 -1.63 7.52
N ILE A 174 10.22 -2.79 8.05
CA ILE A 174 8.86 -3.33 8.03
C ILE A 174 8.26 -3.51 9.43
N GLU A 175 8.75 -2.76 10.42
CA GLU A 175 8.28 -2.80 11.81
C GLU A 175 6.80 -2.43 11.95
N SER A 176 6.28 -1.59 11.06
CA SER A 176 4.85 -1.23 11.03
C SER A 176 3.92 -2.41 10.76
N LEU A 177 4.43 -3.53 10.24
CA LEU A 177 3.62 -4.70 9.94
C LEU A 177 3.32 -5.55 11.17
N LYS A 178 4.04 -5.38 12.28
CA LYS A 178 4.00 -6.30 13.44
C LYS A 178 2.62 -6.56 14.03
N ASN A 179 1.70 -5.59 13.89
CA ASN A 179 0.35 -5.66 14.45
C ASN A 179 -0.70 -6.07 13.41
N LEU A 180 -0.32 -6.28 12.15
CA LEU A 180 -1.22 -6.69 11.08
C LEU A 180 -1.42 -8.21 11.10
N THR A 181 -1.89 -8.74 12.23
CA THR A 181 -1.93 -10.18 12.53
C THR A 181 -2.91 -10.97 11.66
N GLN A 182 -3.73 -10.29 10.85
CA GLN A 182 -4.60 -10.90 9.85
C GLN A 182 -3.88 -11.18 8.51
N LEU A 183 -2.63 -10.73 8.34
CA LEU A 183 -1.84 -11.00 7.13
C LEU A 183 -1.69 -12.51 6.92
N ASN A 184 -2.16 -12.99 5.77
CA ASN A 184 -2.05 -14.37 5.32
C ASN A 184 -1.09 -14.54 4.13
N GLU A 185 -0.91 -13.48 3.33
CA GLU A 185 -0.04 -13.43 2.16
C GLU A 185 0.77 -12.13 2.19
N LEU A 186 2.10 -12.27 2.20
CA LEU A 186 3.03 -11.15 2.20
C LEU A 186 4.06 -11.37 1.10
N SER A 187 4.12 -10.43 0.15
CA SER A 187 5.03 -10.51 -1.00
C SER A 187 5.83 -9.22 -1.15
N PHE A 188 7.15 -9.34 -1.07
CA PHE A 188 8.12 -8.29 -1.34
C PHE A 188 9.08 -8.79 -2.41
N PHE A 189 9.17 -8.03 -3.50
CA PHE A 189 10.08 -8.32 -4.60
C PHE A 189 11.01 -7.15 -4.82
N ASN A 190 12.30 -7.41 -4.91
CA ASN A 190 13.33 -6.41 -5.21
C ASN A 190 13.25 -5.21 -4.24
N THR A 191 13.58 -5.50 -2.98
CA THR A 191 13.56 -4.52 -1.89
C THR A 191 14.92 -4.41 -1.20
N LYS A 192 15.04 -3.54 -0.18
CA LYS A 192 16.25 -3.42 0.64
C LYS A 192 16.04 -3.97 2.06
N ILE A 193 14.98 -4.75 2.29
CA ILE A 193 14.66 -5.36 3.59
C ILE A 193 15.79 -6.28 4.03
N SER A 194 16.22 -6.14 5.28
CA SER A 194 17.24 -6.99 5.90
C SER A 194 16.82 -7.51 7.28
N ASP A 195 16.04 -6.72 8.01
CA ASP A 195 15.47 -7.09 9.30
C ASP A 195 13.99 -7.46 9.11
N ILE A 196 13.66 -8.69 9.49
CA ILE A 196 12.32 -9.26 9.41
C ILE A 196 11.78 -9.68 10.78
N SER A 197 12.38 -9.21 11.87
CA SER A 197 11.97 -9.52 13.26
C SER A 197 10.48 -9.26 13.52
N SER A 198 9.93 -8.21 12.90
CA SER A 198 8.50 -7.84 12.98
C SER A 198 7.55 -8.91 12.44
N LEU A 199 8.01 -9.84 11.60
CA LEU A 199 7.18 -10.92 11.06
C LEU A 199 6.85 -12.01 12.10
N SER A 200 7.59 -12.06 13.22
CA SER A 200 7.45 -13.13 14.23
C SER A 200 6.07 -13.22 14.87
N SER A 201 5.30 -12.12 14.89
CA SER A 201 3.93 -12.04 15.40
C SER A 201 2.85 -12.44 14.37
N LEU A 202 3.19 -12.55 13.08
CA LEU A 202 2.24 -12.75 11.99
C LEU A 202 1.89 -14.23 11.80
N LYS A 203 1.32 -14.84 12.84
CA LYS A 203 1.04 -16.29 12.91
C LYS A 203 0.04 -16.79 11.86
N SER A 204 -0.73 -15.89 11.25
CA SER A 204 -1.68 -16.21 10.18
C SER A 204 -1.03 -16.38 8.81
N LEU A 205 0.27 -16.06 8.64
CA LEU A 205 0.96 -16.16 7.37
C LEU A 205 0.96 -17.59 6.83
N THR A 206 0.50 -17.72 5.59
CA THR A 206 0.51 -18.96 4.79
C THR A 206 1.42 -18.85 3.58
N VAL A 207 1.61 -17.63 3.06
CA VAL A 207 2.53 -17.31 1.97
C VAL A 207 3.44 -16.18 2.41
N LEU A 208 4.74 -16.42 2.33
CA LEU A 208 5.76 -15.38 2.46
C LEU A 208 6.69 -15.46 1.25
N GLU A 209 6.71 -14.39 0.47
CA GLU A 209 7.66 -14.19 -0.61
C GLU A 209 8.47 -12.94 -0.28
N LEU A 210 9.77 -13.10 -0.13
CA LEU A 210 10.68 -12.00 0.18
C LEU A 210 11.95 -12.23 -0.63
N THR A 211 11.85 -11.98 -1.95
CA THR A 211 12.93 -12.30 -2.88
C THR A 211 13.69 -11.03 -3.28
N HIS A 212 14.92 -11.22 -3.76
CA HIS A 212 15.78 -10.12 -4.22
C HIS A 212 15.90 -9.01 -3.16
N SER A 213 16.25 -9.41 -1.93
CA SER A 213 16.34 -8.53 -0.78
C SER A 213 17.69 -8.71 -0.07
N ASN A 214 17.84 -8.23 1.16
CA ASN A 214 19.09 -8.25 1.91
C ASN A 214 18.99 -9.08 3.21
N VAL A 215 18.06 -10.03 3.28
CA VAL A 215 17.83 -10.82 4.50
C VAL A 215 19.00 -11.75 4.77
N THR A 216 19.47 -11.76 6.00
CA THR A 216 20.52 -12.66 6.50
C THR A 216 20.02 -13.55 7.63
N ASN A 217 19.21 -13.00 8.52
CA ASN A 217 18.68 -13.68 9.70
C ASN A 217 17.18 -13.94 9.53
N ILE A 218 16.79 -15.22 9.61
CA ILE A 218 15.41 -15.68 9.47
C ILE A 218 14.82 -16.25 10.76
N GLN A 219 15.39 -15.92 11.93
CA GLN A 219 14.89 -16.40 13.23
C GLN A 219 13.40 -16.09 13.46
N ALA A 220 12.92 -14.95 12.93
CA ALA A 220 11.53 -14.53 12.99
C ALA A 220 10.55 -15.57 12.43
N LEU A 221 11.00 -16.43 11.50
CA LEU A 221 10.16 -17.41 10.81
C LEU A 221 9.92 -18.69 11.64
N SER A 222 10.70 -18.93 12.69
CA SER A 222 10.71 -20.20 13.44
C SER A 222 9.38 -20.62 14.05
N GLY A 223 8.50 -19.66 14.33
CA GLY A 223 7.17 -19.91 14.88
C GLY A 223 6.02 -19.64 13.90
N LEU A 224 6.28 -19.56 12.59
CA LEU A 224 5.25 -19.34 11.57
C LEU A 224 4.76 -20.67 10.98
N SER A 225 4.23 -21.54 11.84
CA SER A 225 3.87 -22.92 11.51
C SER A 225 2.76 -23.08 10.46
N ASN A 226 2.03 -22.01 10.14
CA ASN A 226 1.00 -22.01 9.09
C ASN A 226 1.55 -21.78 7.67
N LEU A 227 2.85 -21.47 7.53
CA LEU A 227 3.47 -21.26 6.23
C LEU A 227 3.38 -22.52 5.37
N ARG A 228 2.87 -22.33 4.14
CA ARG A 228 2.78 -23.34 3.08
C ARG A 228 3.68 -22.99 1.90
N ARG A 229 3.91 -21.70 1.64
CA ARG A 229 4.83 -21.21 0.61
C ARG A 229 5.82 -20.24 1.22
N LEU A 230 7.10 -20.57 1.11
CA LEU A 230 8.20 -19.71 1.53
C LEU A 230 9.17 -19.51 0.37
N ASP A 231 9.25 -18.29 -0.14
CA ASP A 231 10.19 -17.92 -1.19
C ASP A 231 11.16 -16.87 -0.64
N LEU A 232 12.42 -17.25 -0.47
CA LEU A 232 13.50 -16.38 0.01
C LEU A 232 14.66 -16.34 -1.00
N ASP A 233 14.37 -16.59 -2.28
CA ASP A 233 15.37 -16.49 -3.36
C ASP A 233 16.12 -15.15 -3.34
N SER A 234 17.38 -15.18 -3.73
CA SER A 234 18.21 -13.98 -3.92
C SER A 234 18.29 -13.12 -2.65
N ASN A 235 18.71 -13.76 -1.55
CA ASN A 235 19.01 -13.11 -0.27
C ASN A 235 20.45 -13.44 0.17
N LYS A 236 20.78 -13.23 1.45
CA LYS A 236 22.12 -13.44 2.02
C LYS A 236 22.08 -14.42 3.20
N ILE A 237 21.13 -15.36 3.19
CA ILE A 237 20.89 -16.31 4.28
C ILE A 237 22.00 -17.36 4.29
N THR A 238 22.48 -17.70 5.49
CA THR A 238 23.47 -18.76 5.72
C THR A 238 22.94 -19.87 6.63
N ASP A 239 22.11 -19.52 7.63
CA ASP A 239 21.51 -20.47 8.58
C ASP A 239 20.01 -20.66 8.30
N ILE A 240 19.63 -21.91 8.03
CA ILE A 240 18.24 -22.32 7.77
C ILE A 240 17.61 -23.09 8.94
N LYS A 241 18.31 -23.25 10.06
CA LYS A 241 17.76 -23.89 11.26
C LYS A 241 16.41 -23.32 11.69
N PRO A 242 16.14 -21.99 11.62
CA PRO A 242 14.85 -21.45 12.01
C PRO A 242 13.66 -22.07 11.26
N ILE A 243 13.82 -22.47 10.00
CA ILE A 243 12.73 -23.02 9.20
C ILE A 243 12.64 -24.56 9.23
N SER A 244 13.59 -25.24 9.88
CA SER A 244 13.68 -26.71 9.92
C SER A 244 12.45 -27.42 10.51
N ARG A 245 11.61 -26.70 11.27
CA ARG A 245 10.38 -27.23 11.89
C ARG A 245 9.09 -26.80 11.20
N LEU A 246 9.16 -26.10 10.06
CA LEU A 246 7.99 -25.66 9.31
C LEU A 246 7.44 -26.81 8.44
N THR A 247 6.83 -27.80 9.08
CA THR A 247 6.37 -29.05 8.46
C THR A 247 5.19 -28.89 7.50
N ASN A 248 4.50 -27.74 7.51
CA ASN A 248 3.39 -27.45 6.61
C ASN A 248 3.83 -26.84 5.26
N LEU A 249 5.13 -26.61 5.06
CA LEU A 249 5.65 -26.08 3.81
C LEU A 249 5.43 -27.06 2.65
N VAL A 250 4.84 -26.55 1.58
CA VAL A 250 4.61 -27.22 0.31
C VAL A 250 5.57 -26.69 -0.76
N TYR A 251 5.97 -25.42 -0.65
CA TYR A 251 6.95 -24.79 -1.52
C TYR A 251 8.02 -24.08 -0.69
N LEU A 252 9.29 -24.31 -1.05
CA LEU A 252 10.44 -23.63 -0.50
C LEU A 252 11.42 -23.29 -1.63
N ASP A 253 11.71 -22.00 -1.78
CA ASP A 253 12.81 -21.54 -2.63
C ASP A 253 13.83 -20.78 -1.78
N LEU A 254 15.08 -21.23 -1.89
CA LEU A 254 16.25 -20.71 -1.18
C LEU A 254 17.41 -20.46 -2.15
N ARG A 255 17.16 -20.45 -3.47
CA ARG A 255 18.19 -20.20 -4.48
C ARG A 255 18.85 -18.84 -4.27
N ALA A 256 20.04 -18.68 -4.83
CA ALA A 256 20.84 -17.46 -4.73
C ALA A 256 21.01 -16.94 -3.28
N ASN A 257 21.16 -17.85 -2.32
CA ASN A 257 21.59 -17.57 -0.94
C ASN A 257 23.03 -18.07 -0.69
N ARG A 258 23.49 -18.02 0.56
CA ARG A 258 24.85 -18.41 0.99
C ARG A 258 24.82 -19.64 1.90
N ILE A 259 23.90 -20.57 1.63
CA ILE A 259 23.66 -21.75 2.46
C ILE A 259 24.67 -22.84 2.11
N SER A 260 25.41 -23.32 3.11
CA SER A 260 26.39 -24.40 2.95
C SER A 260 25.89 -25.76 3.47
N ASN A 261 24.85 -25.78 4.32
CA ASN A 261 24.31 -27.00 4.91
C ASN A 261 22.82 -27.19 4.57
N LEU A 262 22.54 -28.15 3.69
CA LEU A 262 21.18 -28.46 3.23
C LEU A 262 20.51 -29.62 4.01
N GLN A 263 21.17 -30.19 5.04
CA GLN A 263 20.61 -31.31 5.81
C GLN A 263 19.40 -30.91 6.69
N GLN A 264 19.10 -29.62 6.79
CA GLN A 264 18.08 -29.05 7.68
C GLN A 264 16.80 -28.60 6.95
N ILE A 265 16.65 -28.97 5.68
CA ILE A 265 15.48 -28.57 4.87
C ILE A 265 14.22 -29.31 5.35
N PRO A 266 13.12 -28.58 5.69
CA PRO A 266 11.90 -29.18 6.25
C PRO A 266 11.03 -29.91 5.21
N ILE A 267 11.29 -29.70 3.90
CA ILE A 267 10.52 -30.34 2.83
C ILE A 267 11.27 -31.56 2.30
N LYS A 268 10.57 -32.70 2.20
CA LYS A 268 11.06 -33.83 1.42
C LYS A 268 11.16 -33.40 -0.05
N PRO A 269 12.25 -33.68 -0.78
CA PRO A 269 12.42 -33.19 -2.14
C PRO A 269 11.27 -33.65 -3.05
N ALA A 270 10.36 -32.72 -3.37
CA ALA A 270 9.49 -32.80 -4.53
C ALA A 270 10.06 -31.80 -5.54
N THR A 271 10.59 -32.36 -6.64
CA THR A 271 11.26 -31.70 -7.77
C THR A 271 12.44 -30.79 -7.40
N LYS A 272 13.65 -31.39 -7.46
CA LYS A 272 14.91 -30.65 -7.56
C LYS A 272 14.88 -29.76 -8.80
N GLU A 273 14.68 -28.46 -8.62
CA GLU A 273 15.26 -27.45 -9.49
C GLU A 273 16.28 -26.65 -8.67
N ALA A 274 17.41 -27.30 -8.41
CA ALA A 274 18.63 -26.67 -7.92
C ALA A 274 19.70 -26.95 -8.97
N ASN A 275 19.94 -25.97 -9.85
CA ASN A 275 21.17 -25.77 -10.59
C ASN A 275 21.53 -24.29 -10.48
#